data_AF-A0A527D312-F1
#
_entry.id   AF-A0A527D312-F1
#
_cell.length_a   1.000
_cell.length_b   1.000
_cell.length_c   1.000
_cell.angle_alpha   90.00
_cell.angle_beta   90.00
_cell.angle_gamma   90.00
#
_symmetry.space_group_name_H-M   'P 1'
#
loop_
_entity.id
_entity.type
_entity.pdbx_description
1 polymer ?
#
loop_
_entity_poly.entity_id
_entity_poly.type
_entity_poly.pdbx_seq_one_letter_code
_entity_poly.pdbx_strand_id
1 'polypeptide(L)'
;IISEADASDEPVFFFAVSLQNHGPYEPNRYYNPTHKVQAPISQWARESLLSYAEGSADADRGLERLVEWAKKRSRPTVIAFFGDHLPPLGPVYVETGFLKDNVAPRKEASPEAALEHHETPLVIWSNRTGPAQDMGAVSPAFLPYHILKTAGISHPYYTGFLGEMRERYRVVDRNLLLTPAGEATPDWARQKDIDPAIRDFRLLQYDMMFGKRLSAPNFFPETVDKVVAAHTS
;
A
#
# COMPACT_ATOMS: atom_id res chain seq x y z
N ILE A 1 -6.18 -16.12 8.81
CA ILE A 1 -4.98 -15.45 9.37
C ILE A 1 -4.71 -15.91 10.80
N ILE A 2 -5.47 -15.45 11.81
CA ILE A 2 -5.21 -15.78 13.23
C ILE A 2 -5.08 -17.29 13.47
N SER A 3 -6.09 -18.09 13.07
CA SER A 3 -6.09 -19.54 13.25
C SER A 3 -4.87 -20.21 12.59
N GLU A 4 -4.59 -19.87 11.33
CA GLU A 4 -3.44 -20.40 10.58
C GLU A 4 -2.10 -20.03 11.24
N ALA A 5 -2.00 -18.82 11.78
CA ALA A 5 -0.80 -18.32 12.42
C ALA A 5 -0.56 -18.91 13.83
N ASP A 6 -1.62 -19.34 14.51
CA ASP A 6 -1.55 -20.06 15.80
C ASP A 6 -1.26 -21.55 15.59
N ALA A 7 -1.71 -22.13 14.47
CA ALA A 7 -1.46 -23.53 14.13
C ALA A 7 -0.06 -23.82 13.56
N SER A 8 0.75 -22.78 13.29
CA SER A 8 2.06 -22.92 12.67
C SER A 8 3.21 -22.72 13.66
N ASP A 9 4.09 -23.73 13.76
CA ASP A 9 5.33 -23.65 14.52
C ASP A 9 6.47 -22.94 13.75
N GLU A 10 6.37 -22.85 12.43
CA GLU A 10 7.37 -22.22 11.55
C GLU A 10 7.07 -20.74 11.31
N PRO A 11 8.07 -19.93 10.86
CA PRO A 11 7.80 -18.58 10.39
C PRO A 11 6.83 -18.59 9.21
N VAL A 12 5.82 -17.72 9.26
CA VAL A 12 4.77 -17.61 8.23
C VAL A 12 4.74 -16.20 7.67
N PHE A 13 4.48 -16.10 6.36
CA PHE A 13 4.16 -14.87 5.66
C PHE A 13 2.76 -14.99 5.06
N PHE A 14 1.87 -14.06 5.40
CA PHE A 14 0.54 -13.98 4.83
C PHE A 14 0.40 -12.72 3.98
N PHE A 15 0.03 -12.90 2.73
CA PHE A 15 -0.50 -11.83 1.89
C PHE A 15 -1.99 -12.09 1.71
N ALA A 16 -2.83 -11.21 2.27
CA ALA A 16 -4.28 -11.37 2.26
C ALA A 16 -4.95 -10.13 1.66
N VAL A 17 -5.93 -10.36 0.79
CA VAL A 17 -6.73 -9.31 0.16
C VAL A 17 -8.16 -9.43 0.69
N SER A 18 -8.66 -8.37 1.33
CA SER A 18 -10.05 -8.33 1.81
C SER A 18 -11.00 -7.96 0.69
N LEU A 19 -12.22 -8.49 0.70
CA LEU A 19 -13.27 -8.17 -0.29
C LEU A 19 -14.45 -7.39 0.30
N GLN A 20 -14.54 -7.30 1.63
CA GLN A 20 -15.75 -6.82 2.30
C GLN A 20 -16.12 -5.38 1.94
N ASN A 21 -15.13 -4.49 1.82
CA ASN A 21 -15.35 -3.09 1.45
C ASN A 21 -15.23 -2.85 -0.07
N HIS A 22 -15.26 -3.89 -0.90
CA HIS A 22 -15.29 -3.71 -2.35
C HIS A 22 -16.67 -3.18 -2.79
N GLY A 23 -16.69 -2.35 -3.84
CA GLY A 23 -17.93 -1.83 -4.44
C GLY A 23 -18.79 -2.93 -5.11
N PRO A 24 -20.04 -2.62 -5.46
CA PRO A 24 -20.69 -1.30 -5.38
C PRO A 24 -21.12 -0.90 -3.96
N TYR A 25 -21.10 0.40 -3.69
CA TYR A 25 -21.55 0.99 -2.42
C TYR A 25 -23.01 1.40 -2.53
N GLU A 26 -23.89 0.42 -2.72
CA GLU A 26 -25.32 0.68 -2.89
C GLU A 26 -25.94 1.20 -1.58
N PRO A 27 -26.92 2.12 -1.67
CA PRO A 27 -27.75 2.51 -0.54
C PRO A 27 -28.33 1.30 0.21
N ASN A 28 -28.42 1.40 1.54
CA ASN A 28 -28.97 0.36 2.41
C ASN A 28 -28.24 -0.99 2.35
N ARG A 29 -26.96 -1.01 1.92
CA ARG A 29 -26.12 -2.23 1.92
C ARG A 29 -26.01 -2.86 3.31
N TYR A 30 -26.01 -2.05 4.36
CA TYR A 30 -26.00 -2.48 5.75
C TYR A 30 -27.40 -2.28 6.35
N TYR A 31 -27.99 -3.34 6.90
CA TYR A 31 -29.35 -3.30 7.46
C TYR A 31 -29.49 -2.37 8.68
N ASN A 32 -28.44 -2.28 9.51
CA ASN A 32 -28.43 -1.47 10.72
C ASN A 32 -27.11 -0.70 10.84
N PRO A 33 -26.90 0.36 10.02
CA PRO A 33 -25.69 1.16 10.07
C PRO A 33 -25.57 1.87 11.42
N THR A 34 -24.34 1.98 11.92
CA THR A 34 -24.01 2.61 13.20
C THR A 34 -23.51 4.05 13.05
N HIS A 35 -23.09 4.43 11.84
CA HIS A 35 -22.59 5.74 11.46
C HIS A 35 -23.70 6.58 10.83
N LYS A 36 -23.44 7.88 10.71
CA LYS A 36 -24.31 8.84 10.03
C LYS A 36 -23.45 9.72 9.12
N VAL A 37 -23.90 9.91 7.90
CA VAL A 37 -23.28 10.84 6.94
C VAL A 37 -24.18 12.06 6.80
N GLN A 38 -23.59 13.24 6.98
CA GLN A 38 -24.26 14.52 6.76
C GLN A 38 -23.46 15.33 5.76
N ALA A 39 -24.04 15.57 4.58
CA ALA A 39 -23.42 16.35 3.52
C ALA A 39 -24.53 16.97 2.64
N PRO A 40 -24.30 18.16 2.04
CA PRO A 40 -25.24 18.83 1.14
C PRO A 40 -25.26 18.17 -0.26
N ILE A 41 -25.38 16.84 -0.29
CA ILE A 41 -25.45 15.99 -1.48
C ILE A 41 -26.79 15.24 -1.50
N SER A 42 -27.12 14.64 -2.64
CA SER A 42 -28.31 13.84 -2.89
C SER A 42 -28.44 12.70 -1.89
N GLN A 43 -29.69 12.25 -1.69
CA GLN A 43 -29.98 11.16 -0.77
C GLN A 43 -29.21 9.88 -1.17
N TRP A 44 -29.21 9.55 -2.46
CA TRP A 44 -28.51 8.38 -2.97
C TRP A 44 -27.00 8.46 -2.68
N ALA A 45 -26.34 9.59 -2.98
CA ALA A 45 -24.91 9.77 -2.73
C ALA A 45 -24.58 9.68 -1.23
N ARG A 46 -25.43 10.24 -0.38
CA ARG A 46 -25.27 10.17 1.08
C ARG A 46 -25.38 8.74 1.62
N GLU A 47 -26.34 7.97 1.13
CA GLU A 47 -26.54 6.56 1.53
C GLU A 47 -25.44 5.63 0.95
N SER A 48 -24.91 5.96 -0.23
CA SER A 48 -23.75 5.30 -0.81
C SER A 48 -22.48 5.55 0.02
N LEU A 49 -22.22 6.82 0.36
CA LEU A 49 -21.10 7.19 1.23
C LEU A 49 -21.22 6.59 2.63
N LEU A 50 -22.43 6.46 3.17
CA LEU A 50 -22.68 5.74 4.43
C LEU A 50 -22.28 4.27 4.31
N SER A 51 -22.60 3.61 3.20
CA SER A 51 -22.23 2.21 2.99
C SER A 51 -20.71 2.01 2.93
N TYR A 52 -19.98 2.94 2.31
CA TYR A 52 -18.52 2.95 2.36
C TYR A 52 -17.97 3.20 3.78
N ALA A 53 -18.58 4.13 4.53
CA ALA A 53 -18.16 4.43 5.90
C ALA A 53 -18.33 3.22 6.83
N GLU A 54 -19.47 2.50 6.75
CA GLU A 54 -19.67 1.27 7.51
C GLU A 54 -18.63 0.20 7.17
N GLY A 55 -18.40 -0.06 5.88
CA GLY A 55 -17.40 -1.06 5.46
C GLY A 55 -15.97 -0.69 5.87
N SER A 56 -15.65 0.60 5.91
CA SER A 56 -14.36 1.10 6.41
C SER A 56 -14.23 0.92 7.93
N ALA A 57 -15.29 1.19 8.69
CA ALA A 57 -15.32 0.95 10.13
C ALA A 57 -15.25 -0.54 10.48
N ASP A 58 -15.86 -1.41 9.67
CA ASP A 58 -15.74 -2.87 9.81
C ASP A 58 -14.30 -3.33 9.60
N ALA A 59 -13.62 -2.80 8.58
CA ALA A 59 -12.21 -3.09 8.31
C ALA A 59 -11.30 -2.64 9.46
N ASP A 60 -11.55 -1.46 10.04
CA ASP A 60 -10.85 -0.93 11.21
C ASP A 60 -10.98 -1.88 12.43
N ARG A 61 -12.20 -2.34 12.75
CA ARG A 61 -12.41 -3.34 13.81
C ARG A 61 -11.73 -4.67 13.52
N GLY A 62 -11.67 -5.06 12.25
CA GLY A 62 -10.90 -6.24 11.80
C GLY A 62 -9.40 -6.09 12.08
N LEU A 63 -8.84 -4.92 11.78
CA LEU A 63 -7.45 -4.58 12.07
C LEU A 63 -7.19 -4.55 13.58
N GLU A 64 -8.06 -3.93 14.38
CA GLU A 64 -7.96 -3.93 15.84
C GLU A 64 -7.88 -5.36 16.39
N ARG A 65 -8.79 -6.25 15.95
CA ARG A 65 -8.79 -7.66 16.36
C ARG A 65 -7.46 -8.35 16.02
N LEU A 66 -6.90 -8.08 14.84
CA LEU A 66 -5.62 -8.66 14.42
C LEU A 66 -4.45 -8.13 15.28
N VAL A 67 -4.42 -6.83 15.56
CA VAL A 67 -3.40 -6.20 16.41
C VAL A 67 -3.50 -6.69 17.86
N GLU A 68 -4.70 -6.75 18.43
CA GLU A 68 -4.93 -7.23 19.80
C GLU A 68 -4.56 -8.69 20.00
N TRP A 69 -4.78 -9.53 18.98
CA TRP A 69 -4.26 -10.88 18.97
C TRP A 69 -2.72 -10.89 18.91
N ALA A 70 -2.12 -10.12 18.00
CA ALA A 70 -0.66 -10.11 17.81
C ALA A 70 0.10 -9.56 19.03
N LYS A 71 -0.48 -8.61 19.77
CA LYS A 71 0.05 -8.10 21.05
C LYS A 71 0.27 -9.20 22.08
N LYS A 72 -0.57 -10.23 22.09
CA LYS A 72 -0.53 -11.34 23.05
C LYS A 72 0.45 -12.45 22.65
N ARG A 73 1.01 -12.39 21.42
CA ARG A 73 1.91 -13.42 20.90
C ARG A 73 3.33 -13.28 21.45
N SER A 74 3.88 -14.39 21.92
CA SER A 74 5.29 -14.52 22.25
C SER A 74 6.20 -14.55 21.02
N ARG A 75 5.67 -14.85 19.82
CA ARG A 75 6.43 -14.82 18.55
C ARG A 75 6.47 -13.40 17.97
N PRO A 76 7.61 -12.90 17.45
CA PRO A 76 7.66 -11.62 16.74
C PRO A 76 6.65 -11.60 15.59
N THR A 77 5.87 -10.53 15.48
CA THR A 77 4.81 -10.38 14.48
C THR A 77 4.82 -8.96 13.95
N VAL A 78 4.89 -8.81 12.64
CA VAL A 78 4.70 -7.54 11.93
C VAL A 78 3.40 -7.62 11.15
N ILE A 79 2.57 -6.58 11.25
CA ILE A 79 1.34 -6.40 10.50
C ILE A 79 1.57 -5.21 9.57
N ALA A 80 1.36 -5.41 8.27
CA ALA A 80 1.24 -4.35 7.28
C ALA A 80 -0.19 -4.37 6.72
N PHE A 81 -0.92 -3.27 6.89
CA PHE A 81 -2.29 -3.11 6.46
C PHE A 81 -2.39 -1.81 5.66
N PHE A 82 -2.85 -1.89 4.42
CA PHE A 82 -2.89 -0.72 3.54
C PHE A 82 -4.05 -0.79 2.55
N GLY A 83 -4.53 0.38 2.13
CA GLY A 83 -5.52 0.48 1.06
C GLY A 83 -4.87 0.30 -0.31
N ASP A 84 -5.55 -0.41 -1.21
CA ASP A 84 -5.08 -0.66 -2.57
C ASP A 84 -5.33 0.54 -3.51
N HIS A 85 -6.51 1.17 -3.42
CA HIS A 85 -6.85 2.35 -4.20
C HIS A 85 -8.04 3.13 -3.62
N LEU A 86 -8.29 4.30 -4.20
CA LEU A 86 -9.46 5.14 -3.94
C LEU A 86 -10.77 4.40 -4.31
N PRO A 87 -11.82 4.39 -3.46
CA PRO A 87 -13.05 3.64 -3.72
C PRO A 87 -13.85 4.23 -4.90
N PRO A 88 -14.51 3.44 -5.76
CA PRO A 88 -15.34 3.99 -6.84
C PRO A 88 -16.70 4.53 -6.31
N LEU A 89 -16.71 5.73 -5.72
CA LEU A 89 -17.91 6.33 -5.12
C LEU A 89 -18.80 7.13 -6.10
N GLY A 90 -18.42 7.24 -7.37
CA GLY A 90 -19.29 7.74 -8.44
C GLY A 90 -19.85 9.14 -8.16
N PRO A 91 -21.19 9.33 -8.16
CA PRO A 91 -21.83 10.62 -7.91
C PRO A 91 -21.39 11.34 -6.64
N VAL A 92 -20.99 10.61 -5.59
CA VAL A 92 -20.48 11.21 -4.35
C VAL A 92 -19.35 12.18 -4.68
N TYR A 93 -18.44 11.82 -5.57
CA TYR A 93 -17.28 12.66 -5.89
C TYR A 93 -17.64 13.96 -6.59
N VAL A 94 -18.57 13.91 -7.53
CA VAL A 94 -19.03 15.10 -8.27
C VAL A 94 -19.83 16.01 -7.34
N GLU A 95 -20.71 15.43 -6.53
CA GLU A 95 -21.59 16.20 -5.65
C GLU A 95 -20.85 16.83 -4.46
N THR A 96 -19.78 16.21 -3.97
CA THR A 96 -18.91 16.83 -2.95
C THR A 96 -17.86 17.77 -3.55
N GLY A 97 -17.68 17.77 -4.88
CA GLY A 97 -16.62 18.50 -5.57
C GLY A 97 -15.22 17.90 -5.39
N PHE A 98 -15.11 16.66 -4.91
CA PHE A 98 -13.83 15.97 -4.73
C PHE A 98 -13.21 15.58 -6.08
N LEU A 99 -14.03 15.05 -7.01
CA LEU A 99 -13.63 14.87 -8.41
C LEU A 99 -14.58 15.61 -9.34
N LYS A 100 -14.05 16.00 -10.50
CA LYS A 100 -14.85 16.56 -11.59
C LYS A 100 -15.80 15.54 -12.22
N ASP A 101 -15.38 14.29 -12.29
CA ASP A 101 -16.08 13.19 -12.95
C ASP A 101 -16.32 12.05 -11.95
N ASN A 102 -17.25 11.13 -12.27
CA ASN A 102 -17.58 9.98 -11.42
C ASN A 102 -16.43 8.97 -11.22
N VAL A 103 -15.35 9.09 -11.99
CA VAL A 103 -14.21 8.18 -11.99
C VAL A 103 -12.93 8.99 -11.92
N ALA A 104 -11.97 8.53 -11.12
CA ALA A 104 -10.64 9.12 -11.04
C ALA A 104 -9.99 9.19 -12.44
N PRO A 105 -9.33 10.31 -12.78
CA PRO A 105 -8.69 10.46 -14.08
C PRO A 105 -7.49 9.50 -14.19
N ARG A 106 -7.20 9.03 -15.41
CA ARG A 106 -6.00 8.21 -15.66
C ARG A 106 -4.69 8.96 -15.45
N LYS A 107 -4.74 10.29 -15.53
CA LYS A 107 -3.61 11.19 -15.32
C LYS A 107 -4.12 12.41 -14.58
N GLU A 108 -3.44 12.73 -13.51
CA GLU A 108 -3.79 13.84 -12.63
C GLU A 108 -3.28 15.18 -13.17
N ALA A 109 -4.00 16.24 -12.81
CA ALA A 109 -3.73 17.60 -13.30
C ALA A 109 -2.48 18.22 -12.65
N SER A 110 -2.17 17.81 -11.42
CA SER A 110 -1.00 18.28 -10.67
C SER A 110 -0.47 17.19 -9.72
N PRO A 111 0.77 17.31 -9.23
CA PRO A 111 1.29 16.43 -8.17
C PRO A 111 0.43 16.42 -6.90
N GLU A 112 -0.15 17.56 -6.53
CA GLU A 112 -1.02 17.69 -5.35
C GLU A 112 -2.30 16.87 -5.53
N ALA A 113 -2.95 16.97 -6.70
CA ALA A 113 -4.10 16.15 -7.04
C ALA A 113 -3.74 14.65 -7.07
N ALA A 114 -2.53 14.32 -7.56
CA ALA A 114 -2.05 12.94 -7.54
C ALA A 114 -1.83 12.39 -6.13
N LEU A 115 -1.37 13.20 -5.19
CA LEU A 115 -1.29 12.78 -3.79
C LEU A 115 -2.69 12.65 -3.20
N GLU A 116 -3.55 13.64 -3.39
CA GLU A 116 -4.92 13.63 -2.84
C GLU A 116 -5.76 12.43 -3.32
N HIS A 117 -5.68 12.07 -4.60
CA HIS A 117 -6.51 11.01 -5.17
C HIS A 117 -5.89 9.61 -5.09
N HIS A 118 -4.57 9.48 -4.96
CA HIS A 118 -3.90 8.17 -4.93
C HIS A 118 -3.43 7.74 -3.55
N GLU A 119 -3.37 8.66 -2.57
CA GLU A 119 -2.93 8.32 -1.23
C GLU A 119 -3.99 7.48 -0.49
N THR A 120 -3.55 6.36 0.07
CA THR A 120 -4.36 5.45 0.85
C THR A 120 -3.74 5.24 2.24
N PRO A 121 -4.53 4.85 3.26
CA PRO A 121 -3.98 4.57 4.58
C PRO A 121 -2.95 3.43 4.55
N LEU A 122 -1.89 3.57 5.34
CA LEU A 122 -0.87 2.54 5.60
C LEU A 122 -0.62 2.45 7.10
N VAL A 123 -0.74 1.23 7.64
CA VAL A 123 -0.31 0.87 9.00
C VAL A 123 0.75 -0.20 8.88
N ILE A 124 1.92 0.06 9.47
CA ILE A 124 2.94 -0.97 9.71
C ILE A 124 3.16 -1.00 11.22
N TRP A 125 2.99 -2.17 11.83
CA TRP A 125 3.01 -2.34 13.28
C TRP A 125 3.72 -3.63 13.68
N SER A 126 4.46 -3.58 14.78
CA SER A 126 5.17 -4.73 15.36
C SER A 126 4.76 -4.96 16.82
N ASN A 127 4.62 -6.22 17.21
CA ASN A 127 4.43 -6.57 18.63
C ASN A 127 5.72 -6.46 19.47
N ARG A 128 6.81 -5.95 18.90
CA ARG A 128 8.07 -5.66 19.59
C ARG A 128 8.33 -4.17 19.74
N THR A 129 8.09 -3.42 18.68
CA THR A 129 8.46 -2.00 18.60
C THR A 129 7.27 -1.06 18.45
N GLY A 130 6.05 -1.61 18.32
CA GLY A 130 4.84 -0.82 18.13
C GLY A 130 4.67 -0.34 16.67
N PRO A 131 3.89 0.72 16.45
CA PRO A 131 3.64 1.27 15.11
C PRO A 131 4.88 1.98 14.55
N ALA A 132 5.20 1.72 13.27
CA ALA A 132 6.19 2.49 12.54
C ALA A 132 5.72 3.95 12.40
N GLN A 133 6.62 4.90 12.68
CA GLN A 133 6.34 6.33 12.68
C GLN A 133 7.05 7.04 11.52
N ASP A 134 6.63 8.28 11.23
CA ASP A 134 7.33 9.23 10.35
C ASP A 134 7.64 8.72 8.93
N MET A 135 6.77 7.87 8.40
CA MET A 135 6.98 7.28 7.07
C MET A 135 6.69 8.28 5.93
N GLY A 136 5.77 9.22 6.15
CA GLY A 136 5.21 10.09 5.12
C GLY A 136 4.44 9.30 4.06
N ALA A 137 4.18 9.91 2.90
CA ALA A 137 3.70 9.18 1.73
C ALA A 137 4.78 8.16 1.30
N VAL A 138 4.37 6.91 1.10
CA VAL A 138 5.26 5.80 0.73
C VAL A 138 4.72 5.15 -0.54
N SER A 139 5.54 5.09 -1.59
CA SER A 139 5.19 4.26 -2.75
C SER A 139 5.14 2.78 -2.35
N PRO A 140 4.16 1.99 -2.83
CA PRO A 140 4.08 0.56 -2.58
C PRO A 140 5.36 -0.22 -2.87
N ALA A 141 6.19 0.28 -3.80
CA ALA A 141 7.49 -0.29 -4.13
C ALA A 141 8.48 -0.33 -2.93
N PHE A 142 8.26 0.51 -1.92
CA PHE A 142 9.08 0.57 -0.70
C PHE A 142 8.45 -0.15 0.50
N LEU A 143 7.28 -0.77 0.36
CA LEU A 143 6.68 -1.57 1.45
C LEU A 143 7.60 -2.69 1.93
N PRO A 144 8.31 -3.46 1.07
CA PRO A 144 9.24 -4.48 1.54
C PRO A 144 10.33 -3.92 2.46
N TYR A 145 10.87 -2.73 2.15
CA TYR A 145 11.85 -2.05 3.00
C TYR A 145 11.28 -1.75 4.39
N HIS A 146 10.10 -1.12 4.44
CA HIS A 146 9.49 -0.74 5.71
C HIS A 146 9.08 -1.94 6.57
N ILE A 147 8.55 -3.00 5.94
CA ILE A 147 8.14 -4.23 6.62
C ILE A 147 9.36 -4.95 7.21
N LEU A 148 10.40 -5.17 6.40
CA LEU A 148 11.61 -5.87 6.84
C LEU A 148 12.35 -5.09 7.93
N LYS A 149 12.50 -3.77 7.76
CA LYS A 149 13.10 -2.91 8.79
C LYS A 149 12.32 -2.95 10.11
N THR A 150 10.98 -2.94 10.04
CA THR A 150 10.11 -3.08 11.23
C THR A 150 10.23 -4.46 11.89
N ALA A 151 10.52 -5.50 11.10
CA ALA A 151 10.84 -6.83 11.60
C ALA A 151 12.26 -6.96 12.19
N GLY A 152 13.07 -5.89 12.16
CA GLY A 152 14.47 -5.91 12.57
C GLY A 152 15.40 -6.58 11.56
N ILE A 153 14.94 -6.75 10.32
CA ILE A 153 15.70 -7.36 9.22
C ILE A 153 16.27 -6.23 8.36
N SER A 154 17.58 -6.22 8.17
CA SER A 154 18.26 -5.28 7.29
C SER A 154 19.51 -5.95 6.72
N HIS A 155 19.74 -5.77 5.43
CA HIS A 155 20.90 -6.28 4.71
C HIS A 155 21.34 -5.27 3.64
N PRO A 156 22.64 -5.23 3.28
CA PRO A 156 23.18 -4.23 2.36
C PRO A 156 22.75 -4.44 0.90
N TYR A 157 22.06 -5.55 0.59
CA TYR A 157 21.64 -5.90 -0.76
C TYR A 157 20.29 -5.25 -1.10
N TYR A 158 19.23 -6.04 -1.33
CA TYR A 158 17.88 -5.53 -1.63
C TYR A 158 17.34 -4.47 -0.66
N THR A 159 17.34 -4.69 0.67
CA THR A 159 16.84 -3.66 1.59
C THR A 159 17.75 -2.42 1.65
N GLY A 160 19.06 -2.58 1.45
CA GLY A 160 20.01 -1.46 1.40
C GLY A 160 19.73 -0.56 0.20
N PHE A 161 19.62 -1.15 -0.98
CA PHE A 161 19.25 -0.46 -2.22
C PHE A 161 17.89 0.25 -2.11
N LEU A 162 16.85 -0.42 -1.56
CA LEU A 162 15.56 0.24 -1.36
C LEU A 162 15.65 1.38 -0.35
N GLY A 163 16.51 1.26 0.67
CA GLY A 163 16.78 2.33 1.64
C GLY A 163 17.39 3.56 0.97
N GLU A 164 18.43 3.38 0.16
CA GLU A 164 19.08 4.45 -0.60
C GLU A 164 18.09 5.12 -1.58
N MET A 165 17.28 4.33 -2.29
CA MET A 165 16.23 4.85 -3.16
C MET A 165 15.20 5.67 -2.39
N ARG A 166 14.78 5.21 -1.20
CA ARG A 166 13.82 5.90 -0.33
C ARG A 166 14.37 7.23 0.19
N GLU A 167 15.65 7.27 0.55
CA GLU A 167 16.32 8.51 0.99
C GLU A 167 16.29 9.58 -0.11
N ARG A 168 16.24 9.17 -1.37
CA ARG A 168 16.13 10.07 -2.51
C ARG A 168 14.70 10.39 -2.92
N TYR A 169 13.82 9.40 -2.91
CA TYR A 169 12.42 9.53 -3.31
C TYR A 169 11.48 8.78 -2.36
N ARG A 170 10.52 9.51 -1.79
CA ARG A 170 9.40 8.92 -1.03
C ARG A 170 8.37 8.25 -1.93
N VAL A 171 8.13 8.87 -3.08
CA VAL A 171 7.21 8.35 -4.10
C VAL A 171 7.98 8.12 -5.39
N VAL A 172 7.92 6.87 -5.87
CA VAL A 172 8.27 6.49 -7.24
C VAL A 172 7.00 5.89 -7.83
N ASP A 173 6.25 6.72 -8.53
CA ASP A 173 5.10 6.35 -9.37
C ASP A 173 5.49 6.49 -10.84
N ARG A 174 4.74 5.87 -11.77
CA ARG A 174 4.98 5.98 -13.21
C ARG A 174 5.00 7.43 -13.73
N ASN A 175 4.19 8.31 -13.16
CA ASN A 175 4.01 9.69 -13.62
C ASN A 175 4.52 10.73 -12.63
N LEU A 176 4.94 10.34 -11.43
CA LEU A 176 5.39 11.27 -10.38
C LEU A 176 6.58 10.69 -9.61
N LEU A 177 7.64 11.50 -9.46
CA LEU A 177 8.60 11.33 -8.37
C LEU A 177 8.33 12.38 -7.30
N LEU A 178 8.45 12.01 -6.04
CA LEU A 178 8.39 12.95 -4.92
C LEU A 178 9.59 12.74 -3.99
N THR A 179 10.38 13.78 -3.77
CA THR A 179 11.50 13.74 -2.82
C THR A 179 11.00 13.83 -1.37
N PRO A 180 11.81 13.47 -0.36
CA PRO A 180 11.45 13.69 1.04
C PRO A 180 11.18 15.16 1.40
N ALA A 181 11.73 16.11 0.64
CA ALA A 181 11.50 17.54 0.82
C ALA A 181 10.18 18.02 0.18
N GLY A 182 9.43 17.14 -0.50
CA GLY A 182 8.18 17.47 -1.18
C GLY A 182 8.37 18.01 -2.60
N GLU A 183 9.57 17.93 -3.17
CA GLU A 183 9.81 18.35 -4.55
C GLU A 183 9.27 17.28 -5.51
N ALA A 184 8.41 17.72 -6.42
CA ALA A 184 7.72 16.85 -7.37
C ALA A 184 8.35 16.92 -8.77
N THR A 185 8.59 15.75 -9.38
CA THR A 185 8.99 15.63 -10.79
C THR A 185 7.90 14.89 -11.56
N PRO A 186 6.94 15.60 -12.19
CA PRO A 186 5.90 14.98 -12.99
C PRO A 186 6.45 14.49 -14.35
N ASP A 187 5.78 13.49 -14.92
CA ASP A 187 6.06 12.90 -16.24
C ASP A 187 7.53 12.45 -16.44
N TRP A 188 8.26 12.18 -15.35
CA TRP A 188 9.68 11.81 -15.38
C TRP A 188 9.97 10.64 -16.32
N ALA A 189 9.04 9.67 -16.42
CA ALA A 189 9.21 8.48 -17.26
C ALA A 189 9.26 8.80 -18.76
N ARG A 190 8.84 10.01 -19.17
CA ARG A 190 8.88 10.51 -20.55
C ARG A 190 10.07 11.43 -20.83
N GLN A 191 10.83 11.79 -19.79
CA GLN A 191 12.00 12.65 -19.93
C GLN A 191 13.15 11.87 -20.58
N LYS A 192 13.97 12.56 -21.37
CA LYS A 192 15.15 11.95 -22.02
C LYS A 192 16.23 11.61 -21.01
N ASP A 193 16.49 12.57 -20.13
CA ASP A 193 17.45 12.44 -19.04
C ASP A 193 16.67 12.17 -17.76
N ILE A 194 16.93 11.02 -17.15
CA ILE A 194 16.40 10.66 -15.85
C ILE A 194 17.55 10.46 -14.89
N ASP A 195 17.23 10.61 -13.62
CA ASP A 195 18.11 10.26 -12.54
C ASP A 195 18.69 8.83 -12.71
N PRO A 196 20.03 8.66 -12.71
CA PRO A 196 20.66 7.34 -12.77
C PRO A 196 20.13 6.34 -11.75
N ALA A 197 19.77 6.78 -10.54
CA ALA A 197 19.22 5.87 -9.53
C ALA A 197 17.83 5.32 -9.94
N ILE A 198 17.00 6.14 -10.58
CA ILE A 198 15.71 5.71 -11.13
C ILE A 198 15.91 4.80 -12.35
N ARG A 199 16.89 5.10 -13.22
CA ARG A 199 17.27 4.21 -14.32
C ARG A 199 17.68 2.84 -13.78
N ASP A 200 18.56 2.80 -12.79
CA ASP A 200 19.09 1.56 -12.22
C ASP A 200 18.00 0.77 -11.50
N PHE A 201 17.10 1.46 -10.79
CA PHE A 201 15.91 0.86 -10.21
C PHE A 201 15.04 0.15 -11.25
N ARG A 202 14.79 0.80 -12.39
CA ARG A 202 14.01 0.21 -13.50
C ARG A 202 14.72 -0.97 -14.15
N LEU A 203 16.05 -0.90 -14.33
CA LEU A 203 16.82 -1.99 -14.90
C LEU A 203 16.81 -3.21 -13.99
N LEU A 204 16.95 -3.02 -12.68
CA LEU A 204 16.84 -4.10 -11.69
C LEU A 204 15.43 -4.72 -11.69
N GLN A 205 14.38 -3.89 -11.68
CA GLN A 205 13.01 -4.37 -11.77
C GLN A 205 12.81 -5.20 -13.05
N TYR A 206 13.28 -4.71 -14.19
CA TYR A 206 13.18 -5.41 -15.47
C TYR A 206 13.96 -6.73 -15.45
N ASP A 207 15.20 -6.76 -14.97
CA ASP A 207 16.01 -7.98 -14.93
C ASP A 207 15.39 -9.08 -14.07
N MET A 208 14.79 -8.70 -12.93
CA MET A 208 14.13 -9.64 -12.02
C MET A 208 12.80 -10.19 -12.57
N MET A 209 12.02 -9.35 -13.26
CA MET A 209 10.68 -9.71 -13.76
C MET A 209 10.71 -10.37 -15.15
N PHE A 210 11.51 -9.83 -16.06
CA PHE A 210 11.48 -10.15 -17.49
C PHE A 210 12.85 -10.52 -18.07
N GLY A 211 13.93 -10.19 -17.38
CA GLY A 211 15.29 -10.44 -17.85
C GLY A 211 15.82 -11.81 -17.45
N LYS A 212 17.14 -11.87 -17.29
CA LYS A 212 17.87 -13.13 -17.02
C LYS A 212 18.20 -13.29 -15.54
N ARG A 213 17.72 -12.38 -14.68
CA ARG A 213 17.98 -12.36 -13.24
C ARG A 213 19.47 -12.32 -12.92
N LEU A 214 20.25 -11.59 -13.72
CA LEU A 214 21.70 -11.39 -13.52
C LEU A 214 22.00 -10.72 -12.18
N SER A 215 21.10 -9.88 -11.68
CA SER A 215 21.25 -9.18 -10.40
C SER A 215 20.83 -10.03 -9.20
N ALA A 216 20.09 -11.13 -9.39
CA ALA A 216 19.54 -11.93 -8.29
C ALA A 216 20.61 -12.46 -7.32
N PRO A 217 21.77 -12.99 -7.76
CA PRO A 217 22.79 -13.46 -6.84
C PRO A 217 23.40 -12.38 -5.94
N ASN A 218 23.43 -11.14 -6.43
CA ASN A 218 23.95 -10.01 -5.66
C ASN A 218 22.89 -9.41 -4.73
N PHE A 219 21.61 -9.45 -5.12
CA PHE A 219 20.50 -8.84 -4.38
C PHE A 219 19.87 -9.77 -3.34
N PHE A 220 19.85 -11.07 -3.63
CA PHE A 220 19.26 -12.13 -2.82
C PHE A 220 20.21 -13.32 -2.72
N PRO A 221 21.45 -13.13 -2.20
CA PRO A 221 22.46 -14.19 -2.16
C PRO A 221 21.97 -15.45 -1.42
N GLU A 222 21.07 -15.31 -0.46
CA GLU A 222 20.43 -16.39 0.29
C GLU A 222 19.49 -17.29 -0.55
N THR A 223 19.15 -16.87 -1.77
CA THR A 223 18.23 -17.59 -2.67
C THR A 223 18.94 -18.34 -3.80
N VAL A 224 20.25 -18.12 -3.99
CA VAL A 224 21.01 -18.62 -5.14
C VAL A 224 21.03 -20.15 -5.23
N ASP A 225 20.95 -20.85 -4.09
CA ASP A 225 20.95 -22.32 -4.01
C ASP A 225 19.60 -22.92 -3.57
N LYS A 226 18.58 -22.08 -3.37
CA LYS A 226 17.24 -22.53 -2.98
C LYS A 226 16.29 -22.33 -4.15
N VAL A 227 15.77 -23.43 -4.68
CA VAL A 227 14.68 -23.41 -5.66
C VAL A 227 13.51 -22.67 -5.00
N VAL A 228 13.32 -21.39 -5.33
CA VAL A 228 12.04 -20.72 -5.09
C VAL A 228 11.05 -21.55 -5.89
N ALA A 229 10.16 -22.24 -5.18
CA ALA A 229 9.25 -23.22 -5.76
C ALA A 229 8.66 -22.66 -7.06
N ALA A 230 8.93 -23.34 -8.17
CA ALA A 230 8.46 -22.95 -9.49
C ALA A 230 6.97 -23.27 -9.62
N HIS A 231 6.12 -22.73 -8.75
CA HIS A 231 4.68 -22.92 -8.81
C HIS A 231 3.95 -21.72 -8.21
N THR A 232 3.51 -20.83 -9.10
CA THR A 232 2.18 -20.23 -9.04
C THR A 232 1.74 -19.99 -10.47
N SER A 233 0.89 -20.89 -10.97
CA SER A 233 0.03 -20.68 -12.15
C SER A 233 -1.03 -19.63 -11.86
#